data_AF-A0AAV0NQU0-F1
#
_entry.id   AF-A0AAV0NQU0-F1
#
_cell.length_a   1.000
_cell.length_b   1.000
_cell.length_c   1.000
_cell.angle_alpha   90.00
_cell.angle_beta   90.00
_cell.angle_gamma   90.00
#
_symmetry.space_group_name_H-M   'P 1'
#
loop_
_entity.id
_entity.type
_entity.pdbx_description
1 polymer ?
#
loop_
_entity_poly.entity_id
_entity_poly.type
_entity_poly.pdbx_seq_one_letter_code
_entity_poly.pdbx_strand_id
1 'polypeptide(L)'
;MQMISKASSCAMASLSCTRARSGLCVWPGARQLCLRKSLLCGFMWLLSTPFKTLRCAGRTLRVSQFCSITNMSSSLQIELVPCLRDNYAYLLHDADTGTVAVVDPSESVPIVDALSRKNRNLTYILNTHHHYDHTGGNEELKARYGAKVIGSGLDSERIPGIDIGLKDGDKWMFGGHEVLVMETPGHTRGHISFYFPGSGAIFTGDTLFSLSCGKLFEGKPEEMHASLQKISSLPDDTKIFCGHEYTLSNSKFALSIEPNNESLESYAAQVAHLRSKSLPTVSHWRNNKTSFYSSLIPSH
;
A
#
# COMPACT_ATOMS: atom_id res chain seq x y z
N MET A 1 -41.57 46.35 21.86
CA MET A 1 -41.70 46.06 20.42
C MET A 1 -41.22 44.62 20.21
N GLN A 2 -41.99 43.56 20.44
CA GLN A 2 -43.28 43.17 19.86
C GLN A 2 -43.28 43.12 18.33
N MET A 3 -43.20 41.90 17.79
CA MET A 3 -44.12 41.26 16.81
C MET A 3 -43.32 40.25 15.93
N ILE A 4 -43.40 38.94 16.18
CA ILE A 4 -44.39 37.96 15.62
C ILE A 4 -44.07 37.66 14.13
N SER A 5 -43.43 36.53 13.83
CA SER A 5 -43.97 35.17 13.52
C SER A 5 -44.51 35.00 12.09
N LYS A 6 -44.06 33.93 11.42
CA LYS A 6 -44.93 32.85 10.91
C LYS A 6 -44.09 31.71 10.32
N ALA A 7 -44.17 30.56 10.97
CA ALA A 7 -43.98 29.26 10.35
C ALA A 7 -45.19 28.96 9.45
N SER A 8 -45.01 28.13 8.44
CA SER A 8 -46.11 27.44 7.75
C SER A 8 -45.76 25.98 7.57
N SER A 9 -46.58 25.16 8.21
CA SER A 9 -46.67 23.72 8.13
C SER A 9 -47.57 23.28 6.98
N CYS A 10 -47.23 22.17 6.33
CA CYS A 10 -48.13 21.17 5.74
C CYS A 10 -47.25 20.09 5.12
N ALA A 11 -47.56 18.80 5.03
CA ALA A 11 -48.47 17.86 5.69
C ALA A 11 -48.05 16.52 5.07
N MET A 12 -48.06 15.43 5.85
CA MET A 12 -47.87 14.07 5.32
C MET A 12 -49.02 13.71 4.37
N ALA A 13 -48.70 12.97 3.31
CA ALA A 13 -49.63 12.05 2.69
C ALA A 13 -48.88 10.82 2.18
N SER A 14 -49.06 9.73 2.91
CA SER A 14 -48.83 8.34 2.49
C SER A 14 -49.79 7.96 1.37
N LEU A 15 -49.30 7.28 0.34
CA LEU A 15 -50.12 6.47 -0.57
C LEU A 15 -49.57 5.04 -0.59
N SER A 16 -50.40 4.13 -0.10
CA SER A 16 -50.35 2.69 -0.27
C SER A 16 -51.29 2.26 -1.41
N CYS A 17 -51.29 0.94 -1.70
CA CYS A 17 -52.11 0.18 -2.67
C CYS A 17 -51.62 0.17 -4.13
N THR A 18 -51.58 -0.95 -4.88
CA THR A 18 -51.79 -2.39 -4.64
C THR A 18 -51.42 -3.14 -5.94
N ARG A 19 -50.75 -4.29 -5.80
CA ARG A 19 -51.12 -5.60 -6.38
C ARG A 19 -51.52 -5.72 -7.87
N ALA A 20 -50.64 -6.32 -8.68
CA ALA A 20 -50.97 -7.28 -9.77
C ALA A 20 -49.69 -8.11 -10.09
N ARG A 21 -49.57 -9.35 -9.62
CA ARG A 21 -49.98 -10.64 -10.23
C ARG A 21 -49.19 -11.04 -11.51
N SER A 22 -48.53 -12.19 -11.35
CA SER A 22 -48.39 -13.33 -12.28
C SER A 22 -47.52 -13.19 -13.53
N GLY A 23 -46.53 -14.09 -13.64
CA GLY A 23 -45.83 -14.38 -14.90
C GLY A 23 -44.65 -15.33 -14.77
N LEU A 24 -44.86 -16.52 -14.20
CA LEU A 24 -43.96 -17.67 -14.41
C LEU A 24 -44.07 -18.10 -15.88
N CYS A 25 -42.96 -18.10 -16.61
CA CYS A 25 -42.82 -18.84 -17.86
C CYS A 25 -41.65 -19.81 -17.74
N VAL A 26 -41.98 -21.02 -17.31
CA VAL A 26 -41.31 -22.26 -17.67
C VAL A 26 -41.86 -22.69 -19.03
N TRP A 27 -41.03 -23.29 -19.91
CA TRP A 27 -41.36 -24.36 -20.88
C TRP A 27 -40.09 -24.79 -21.67
N PRO A 28 -40.02 -25.95 -22.34
CA PRO A 28 -39.36 -27.13 -21.77
C PRO A 28 -38.29 -27.81 -22.68
N GLY A 29 -37.45 -28.63 -22.04
CA GLY A 29 -37.11 -30.00 -22.45
C GLY A 29 -36.39 -30.28 -23.79
N ALA A 30 -35.16 -30.80 -23.70
CA ALA A 30 -34.71 -31.91 -24.53
C ALA A 30 -33.65 -32.74 -23.79
N ARG A 31 -34.02 -33.99 -23.46
CA ARG A 31 -33.10 -35.07 -23.09
C ARG A 31 -32.64 -35.78 -24.37
N GLN A 32 -31.38 -36.19 -24.44
CA GLN A 32 -31.05 -37.53 -24.96
C GLN A 32 -29.66 -37.98 -24.49
N LEU A 33 -29.66 -39.09 -23.75
CA LEU A 33 -28.54 -40.03 -23.61
C LEU A 33 -28.43 -40.89 -24.87
N CYS A 34 -27.21 -41.29 -25.24
CA CYS A 34 -26.81 -42.66 -25.63
C CYS A 34 -25.30 -42.66 -25.96
N LEU A 35 -24.43 -43.34 -25.19
CA LEU A 35 -24.05 -44.76 -25.26
C LEU A 35 -23.27 -45.17 -26.51
N ARG A 36 -21.96 -45.46 -26.33
CA ARG A 36 -21.26 -46.75 -26.61
C ARG A 36 -19.76 -46.56 -26.28
N LYS A 37 -19.18 -47.30 -25.32
CA LYS A 37 -18.56 -48.65 -25.43
C LYS A 37 -17.44 -48.67 -26.49
N SER A 38 -16.25 -49.22 -26.35
CA SER A 38 -15.48 -49.96 -25.34
C SER A 38 -14.35 -50.61 -26.16
N LEU A 39 -13.11 -50.74 -25.67
CA LEU A 39 -12.28 -51.94 -25.92
C LEU A 39 -10.99 -51.91 -25.10
N LEU A 40 -10.84 -53.00 -24.34
CA LEU A 40 -9.71 -53.45 -23.55
C LEU A 40 -8.76 -54.30 -24.41
N CYS A 41 -7.49 -54.38 -23.99
CA CYS A 41 -6.58 -55.56 -23.97
C CYS A 41 -5.22 -55.03 -23.43
N GLY A 42 -4.56 -55.52 -22.39
CA GLY A 42 -4.57 -56.81 -21.71
C GLY A 42 -3.37 -57.65 -22.18
N PHE A 43 -2.29 -57.73 -21.38
CA PHE A 43 -1.57 -58.97 -20.95
C PHE A 43 -0.18 -58.67 -20.35
N MET A 44 0.02 -59.13 -19.12
CA MET A 44 1.32 -59.37 -18.45
C MET A 44 1.82 -60.78 -18.83
N TRP A 45 3.13 -61.03 -18.86
CA TRP A 45 3.90 -61.75 -17.80
C TRP A 45 5.31 -62.20 -18.25
N LEU A 46 6.26 -62.01 -17.33
CA LEU A 46 7.42 -62.83 -16.94
C LEU A 46 8.64 -63.08 -17.85
N LEU A 47 9.83 -62.77 -17.33
CA LEU A 47 10.85 -63.78 -16.91
C LEU A 47 12.03 -63.12 -16.18
N SER A 48 12.78 -63.96 -15.48
CA SER A 48 13.53 -63.77 -14.23
C SER A 48 15.06 -63.55 -14.37
N THR A 49 15.62 -62.82 -13.37
CA THR A 49 16.98 -62.70 -12.75
C THR A 49 18.13 -63.70 -13.09
N PRO A 50 19.38 -63.54 -12.57
CA PRO A 50 20.32 -62.40 -12.43
C PRO A 50 21.79 -62.77 -12.79
N PHE A 51 22.74 -61.85 -13.07
CA PHE A 51 24.18 -62.17 -12.95
C PHE A 51 25.10 -60.95 -12.68
N LYS A 52 25.78 -61.03 -11.53
CA LYS A 52 27.17 -60.65 -11.19
C LYS A 52 27.75 -59.25 -11.54
N THR A 53 27.97 -58.51 -10.45
CA THR A 53 29.21 -57.78 -10.06
C THR A 53 30.05 -57.08 -11.13
N LEU A 54 30.07 -55.75 -11.06
CA LEU A 54 31.25 -54.95 -11.36
C LEU A 54 31.31 -53.76 -10.39
N ARG A 55 32.37 -53.77 -9.57
CA ARG A 55 32.86 -52.59 -8.85
C ARG A 55 33.32 -51.57 -9.89
N CYS A 56 32.74 -50.37 -9.88
CA CYS A 56 33.44 -49.20 -10.38
C CYS A 56 33.11 -48.01 -9.49
N ALA A 57 34.16 -47.29 -9.09
CA ALA A 57 34.14 -46.22 -8.12
C ALA A 57 33.21 -45.08 -8.54
N GLY A 58 32.14 -44.88 -7.78
CA GLY A 58 31.32 -43.68 -7.89
C GLY A 58 32.10 -42.49 -7.36
N ARG A 59 32.64 -41.66 -8.25
CA ARG A 59 32.92 -40.26 -7.92
C ARG A 59 31.58 -39.59 -7.67
N THR A 60 31.26 -39.36 -6.41
CA THR A 60 30.17 -38.48 -6.01
C THR A 60 30.49 -37.08 -6.50
N LEU A 61 30.02 -36.74 -7.70
CA LEU A 61 29.91 -35.35 -8.14
C LEU A 61 28.87 -34.70 -7.23
N ARG A 62 29.35 -34.06 -6.15
CA ARG A 62 28.60 -33.03 -5.45
C ARG A 62 28.21 -31.99 -6.48
N VAL A 63 26.99 -32.07 -6.99
CA VAL A 63 26.34 -30.91 -7.58
C VAL A 63 26.01 -30.00 -6.40
N SER A 64 27.00 -29.24 -5.94
CA SER A 64 26.73 -28.02 -5.20
C SER A 64 26.10 -27.07 -6.21
N GLN A 65 24.79 -27.18 -6.37
CA GLN A 65 23.98 -26.15 -6.98
C GLN A 65 24.07 -24.97 -6.03
N PHE A 66 25.12 -24.17 -6.21
CA PHE A 66 25.13 -22.78 -5.79
C PHE A 66 23.94 -22.14 -6.49
N CYS A 67 22.79 -22.16 -5.84
CA CYS A 67 21.74 -21.20 -6.11
C CYS A 67 22.29 -19.88 -5.59
N SER A 68 23.18 -19.27 -6.38
CA SER A 68 23.39 -17.84 -6.30
C SER A 68 22.04 -17.27 -6.71
N ILE A 69 21.24 -16.87 -5.71
CA ILE A 69 20.14 -15.95 -5.92
C ILE A 69 20.84 -14.69 -6.42
N THR A 70 21.03 -14.64 -7.73
CA THR A 70 21.40 -13.42 -8.40
C THR A 70 20.31 -12.45 -8.01
N ASN A 71 20.73 -11.36 -7.39
CA ASN A 71 19.90 -10.24 -7.01
C ASN A 71 19.23 -9.76 -8.31
N MET A 72 18.09 -10.35 -8.66
CA MET A 72 17.29 -9.89 -9.78
C MET A 72 16.87 -8.50 -9.35
N SER A 73 17.35 -7.49 -10.07
CA SER A 73 16.90 -6.12 -9.89
C SER A 73 15.43 -6.11 -10.29
N SER A 74 14.56 -6.42 -9.34
CA SER A 74 13.13 -6.38 -9.52
C SER A 74 12.73 -4.91 -9.64
N SER A 75 12.04 -4.57 -10.73
CA SER A 75 11.68 -3.18 -10.98
C SER A 75 10.36 -2.84 -10.29
N LEU A 76 10.44 -2.30 -9.07
CA LEU A 76 9.29 -1.73 -8.39
C LEU A 76 8.92 -0.40 -9.06
N GLN A 77 7.71 -0.31 -9.60
CA GLN A 77 7.17 0.94 -10.13
C GLN A 77 6.19 1.53 -9.13
N ILE A 78 6.36 2.81 -8.79
CA ILE A 78 5.53 3.52 -7.82
C ILE A 78 4.73 4.59 -8.58
N GLU A 79 3.41 4.46 -8.60
CA GLU A 79 2.47 5.46 -9.13
C GLU A 79 1.79 6.18 -7.97
N LEU A 80 1.94 7.49 -7.92
CA LEU A 80 1.24 8.35 -6.98
C LEU A 80 -0.18 8.60 -7.49
N VAL A 81 -1.17 8.38 -6.64
CA VAL A 81 -2.60 8.58 -6.91
C VAL A 81 -3.14 9.64 -5.95
N PRO A 82 -3.45 10.86 -6.43
CA PRO A 82 -4.07 11.88 -5.61
C PRO A 82 -5.48 11.43 -5.17
N CYS A 83 -5.77 11.58 -3.89
CA CYS A 83 -7.04 11.27 -3.27
C CYS A 83 -7.53 12.45 -2.44
N LEU A 84 -8.85 12.52 -2.21
CA LEU A 84 -9.49 13.54 -1.40
C LEU A 84 -9.05 14.96 -1.83
N ARG A 85 -8.48 15.74 -0.92
CA ARG A 85 -8.00 17.10 -1.19
C ARG A 85 -6.50 17.16 -1.42
N ASP A 86 -5.74 16.49 -0.56
CA ASP A 86 -4.28 16.58 -0.51
C ASP A 86 -3.61 15.27 -0.09
N ASN A 87 -4.36 14.15 -0.01
CA ASN A 87 -3.82 12.84 0.30
C ASN A 87 -3.16 12.23 -0.94
N TYR A 88 -2.13 11.41 -0.70
CA TYR A 88 -1.52 10.55 -1.70
C TYR A 88 -1.62 9.09 -1.30
N ALA A 89 -2.27 8.31 -2.16
CA ALA A 89 -2.11 6.86 -2.18
C ALA A 89 -0.98 6.49 -3.16
N TYR A 90 -0.38 5.32 -2.98
CA TYR A 90 0.71 4.85 -3.84
C TYR A 90 0.43 3.45 -4.37
N LEU A 91 0.24 3.33 -5.69
CA LEU A 91 0.18 2.04 -6.36
C LEU A 91 1.59 1.51 -6.61
N LEU A 92 1.86 0.33 -6.09
CA LEU A 92 3.12 -0.38 -6.25
C LEU A 92 2.91 -1.50 -7.26
N HIS A 93 3.64 -1.47 -8.35
CA HIS A 93 3.62 -2.52 -9.36
C HIS A 93 4.96 -3.25 -9.36
N ASP A 94 4.94 -4.54 -9.04
CA ASP A 94 6.07 -5.40 -9.35
C ASP A 94 5.97 -5.86 -10.82
N ALA A 95 6.98 -5.51 -11.61
CA ALA A 95 6.98 -5.81 -13.05
C ALA A 95 7.14 -7.31 -13.34
N ASP A 96 7.82 -8.05 -12.46
CA ASP A 96 8.23 -9.44 -12.72
C ASP A 96 7.10 -10.42 -12.42
N THR A 97 6.42 -10.26 -11.28
CA THR A 97 5.30 -11.11 -10.86
C THR A 97 3.94 -10.54 -11.26
N GLY A 98 3.87 -9.25 -11.59
CA GLY A 98 2.62 -8.54 -11.81
C GLY A 98 1.82 -8.28 -10.52
N THR A 99 2.40 -8.57 -9.34
CA THR A 99 1.79 -8.27 -8.04
C THR A 99 1.58 -6.76 -7.90
N VAL A 100 0.41 -6.37 -7.40
CA VAL A 100 0.07 -4.96 -7.18
C VAL A 100 -0.34 -4.73 -5.73
N ALA A 101 0.21 -3.67 -5.14
CA ALA A 101 -0.23 -3.16 -3.85
C ALA A 101 -0.71 -1.71 -3.98
N VAL A 102 -1.53 -1.27 -3.04
CA VAL A 102 -1.80 0.15 -2.80
C VAL A 102 -1.43 0.50 -1.36
N VAL A 103 -0.69 1.57 -1.17
CA VAL A 103 -0.44 2.18 0.15
C VAL A 103 -1.48 3.27 0.40
N ASP A 104 -2.09 3.24 1.56
CA ASP A 104 -3.04 4.23 2.11
C ASP A 104 -4.18 4.65 1.14
N PRO A 105 -5.04 3.73 0.69
CA PRO A 105 -6.17 4.09 -0.16
C PRO A 105 -7.24 4.86 0.64
N SER A 106 -7.16 6.19 0.60
CA SER A 106 -8.15 7.09 1.23
C SER A 106 -9.58 6.81 0.78
N GLU A 107 -9.74 6.54 -0.52
CA GLU A 107 -11.00 6.25 -1.20
C GLU A 107 -10.75 5.22 -2.31
N SER A 108 -11.75 4.40 -2.60
CA SER A 108 -11.65 3.28 -3.53
C SER A 108 -11.58 3.71 -5.00
N VAL A 109 -12.38 4.71 -5.38
CA VAL A 109 -12.62 5.09 -6.78
C VAL A 109 -11.34 5.47 -7.54
N PRO A 110 -10.46 6.36 -7.04
CA PRO A 110 -9.22 6.71 -7.75
C PRO A 110 -8.29 5.50 -7.97
N ILE A 111 -8.27 4.58 -7.02
CA ILE A 111 -7.45 3.36 -7.09
C ILE A 111 -8.02 2.41 -8.15
N VAL A 112 -9.35 2.20 -8.13
CA VAL A 112 -10.05 1.39 -9.14
C VAL A 112 -9.78 1.92 -10.54
N ASP A 113 -9.92 3.24 -10.74
CA ASP A 113 -9.71 3.88 -12.05
C ASP A 113 -8.26 3.70 -12.53
N ALA A 114 -7.28 3.87 -11.64
CA ALA A 114 -5.87 3.66 -11.98
C ALA A 114 -5.56 2.20 -12.35
N LEU A 115 -6.10 1.24 -11.60
CA LEU A 115 -5.95 -0.19 -11.89
C LEU A 115 -6.62 -0.59 -13.21
N SER A 116 -7.83 -0.09 -13.46
CA SER A 116 -8.60 -0.36 -14.68
C SER A 116 -7.91 0.15 -15.94
N ARG A 117 -7.30 1.35 -15.90
CA ARG A 117 -6.51 1.89 -17.03
C ARG A 117 -5.36 0.97 -17.47
N LYS A 118 -4.80 0.19 -16.54
CA LYS A 118 -3.68 -0.74 -16.81
C LYS A 118 -4.09 -2.21 -16.87
N ASN A 119 -5.40 -2.51 -16.74
CA ASN A 119 -5.93 -3.86 -16.64
C ASN A 119 -5.19 -4.73 -15.59
N ARG A 120 -4.96 -4.17 -14.40
CA ARG A 120 -4.29 -4.86 -13.29
C ARG A 120 -5.28 -5.20 -12.17
N ASN A 121 -5.00 -6.28 -11.44
CA ASN A 121 -5.73 -6.67 -10.24
C ASN A 121 -4.95 -6.28 -8.98
N LEU A 122 -5.64 -5.89 -7.91
CA LEU A 122 -5.02 -5.53 -6.64
C LEU A 122 -4.78 -6.78 -5.78
N THR A 123 -3.56 -6.94 -5.27
CA THR A 123 -3.18 -8.07 -4.40
C THR A 123 -3.15 -7.67 -2.92
N TYR A 124 -2.57 -6.52 -2.61
CA TYR A 124 -2.38 -6.06 -1.24
C TYR A 124 -2.83 -4.62 -1.03
N ILE A 125 -3.30 -4.33 0.17
CA ILE A 125 -3.54 -2.97 0.67
C ILE A 125 -2.63 -2.80 1.88
N LEU A 126 -1.80 -1.77 1.91
CA LEU A 126 -0.88 -1.47 3.00
C LEU A 126 -1.36 -0.18 3.66
N ASN A 127 -1.65 -0.21 4.97
CA ASN A 127 -2.01 0.99 5.72
C ASN A 127 -0.90 1.36 6.70
N THR A 128 -0.45 2.60 6.63
CA THR A 128 0.54 3.17 7.55
C THR A 128 -0.04 3.37 8.95
N HIS A 129 -1.31 3.79 9.03
CA HIS A 129 -2.05 3.96 10.27
C HIS A 129 -3.57 3.92 10.04
N HIS A 130 -4.34 4.03 11.12
CA HIS A 130 -5.78 3.79 11.13
C HIS A 130 -6.67 4.98 10.77
N HIS A 131 -6.14 6.18 10.49
CA HIS A 131 -7.01 7.31 10.18
C HIS A 131 -7.80 7.05 8.88
N TYR A 132 -9.01 7.62 8.84
CA TYR A 132 -9.98 7.32 7.79
C TYR A 132 -9.49 7.72 6.41
N ASP A 133 -8.79 8.84 6.31
CA ASP A 133 -8.21 9.32 5.06
C ASP A 133 -7.00 8.49 4.56
N HIS A 134 -6.60 7.44 5.28
CA HIS A 134 -5.63 6.44 4.83
C HIS A 134 -6.23 5.04 4.66
N THR A 135 -7.45 4.82 5.16
CA THR A 135 -8.08 3.49 5.26
C THR A 135 -9.47 3.42 4.66
N GLY A 136 -10.07 4.54 4.26
CA GLY A 136 -11.46 4.64 3.85
C GLY A 136 -11.82 3.79 2.63
N GLY A 137 -10.85 3.49 1.76
CA GLY A 137 -11.02 2.61 0.61
C GLY A 137 -10.84 1.11 0.91
N ASN A 138 -10.40 0.73 2.11
CA ASN A 138 -9.95 -0.64 2.40
C ASN A 138 -11.01 -1.71 2.12
N GLU A 139 -12.19 -1.60 2.74
CA GLU A 139 -13.20 -2.66 2.68
C GLU A 139 -13.77 -2.83 1.27
N GLU A 140 -13.99 -1.74 0.55
CA GLU A 140 -14.48 -1.80 -0.83
C GLU A 140 -13.43 -2.41 -1.77
N LEU A 141 -12.17 -1.99 -1.67
CA LEU A 141 -11.08 -2.55 -2.48
C LEU A 141 -10.85 -4.03 -2.17
N LYS A 142 -10.90 -4.41 -0.89
CA LYS A 142 -10.84 -5.79 -0.45
C LYS A 142 -11.98 -6.62 -1.02
N ALA A 143 -13.23 -6.15 -0.91
CA ALA A 143 -14.40 -6.84 -1.43
C ALA A 143 -14.36 -6.98 -2.96
N ARG A 144 -13.88 -5.96 -3.66
CA ARG A 144 -13.81 -5.91 -5.13
C ARG A 144 -12.74 -6.83 -5.72
N TYR A 145 -11.56 -6.85 -5.11
CA TYR A 145 -10.38 -7.51 -5.70
C TYR A 145 -9.94 -8.77 -4.96
N GLY A 146 -10.51 -9.06 -3.78
CA GLY A 146 -10.04 -10.11 -2.89
C GLY A 146 -8.66 -9.80 -2.29
N ALA A 147 -8.26 -8.53 -2.27
CA ALA A 147 -6.97 -8.09 -1.78
C ALA A 147 -6.79 -8.36 -0.28
N LYS A 148 -5.55 -8.53 0.16
CA LYS A 148 -5.21 -8.69 1.58
C LYS A 148 -4.80 -7.36 2.19
N VAL A 149 -5.44 -6.99 3.28
CA VAL A 149 -5.15 -5.75 4.01
C VAL A 149 -4.06 -6.01 5.03
N ILE A 150 -3.04 -5.18 5.02
CA ILE A 150 -1.82 -5.27 5.80
C ILE A 150 -1.65 -3.97 6.57
N GLY A 151 -1.37 -4.06 7.86
CA GLY A 151 -1.15 -2.89 8.69
C GLY A 151 -0.45 -3.26 9.99
N SER A 152 -0.40 -2.31 10.91
CA SER A 152 0.17 -2.53 12.24
C SER A 152 -0.67 -3.52 13.04
N GLY A 153 -0.02 -4.49 13.67
CA GLY A 153 -0.66 -5.42 14.60
C GLY A 153 -1.27 -4.70 15.82
N LEU A 154 -0.67 -3.57 16.24
CA LEU A 154 -1.19 -2.71 17.31
C LEU A 154 -2.51 -2.04 16.94
N ASP A 155 -2.74 -1.80 15.64
CA ASP A 155 -3.96 -1.18 15.10
C ASP A 155 -4.88 -2.21 14.43
N SER A 156 -4.73 -3.50 14.73
CA SER A 156 -5.54 -4.56 14.10
C SER A 156 -7.05 -4.41 14.33
N GLU A 157 -7.48 -3.84 15.46
CA GLU A 157 -8.89 -3.53 15.71
C GLU A 157 -9.35 -2.20 15.08
N ARG A 158 -8.41 -1.36 14.63
CA ARG A 158 -8.67 0.00 14.13
C ARG A 158 -8.54 0.13 12.62
N ILE A 159 -7.80 -0.76 11.96
CA ILE A 159 -7.64 -0.80 10.51
C ILE A 159 -8.76 -1.65 9.89
N PRO A 160 -9.69 -1.05 9.13
CA PRO A 160 -10.81 -1.77 8.54
C PRO A 160 -10.34 -2.89 7.61
N GLY A 161 -10.85 -4.10 7.87
CA GLY A 161 -10.62 -5.27 7.02
C GLY A 161 -9.22 -5.87 7.10
N ILE A 162 -8.38 -5.54 8.09
CA ILE A 162 -7.02 -6.09 8.21
C ILE A 162 -7.02 -7.64 8.16
N ASP A 163 -6.08 -8.21 7.39
CA ASP A 163 -5.82 -9.64 7.32
C ASP A 163 -4.47 -10.01 7.98
N ILE A 164 -3.50 -9.11 7.90
CA ILE A 164 -2.11 -9.33 8.33
C ILE A 164 -1.67 -8.15 9.20
N GLY A 165 -1.43 -8.41 10.49
CA GLY A 165 -0.85 -7.45 11.42
C GLY A 165 0.66 -7.65 11.54
N LEU A 166 1.43 -6.59 11.30
CA LEU A 166 2.90 -6.58 11.34
C LEU A 166 3.42 -5.80 12.56
N LYS A 167 4.66 -6.06 12.97
CA LYS A 167 5.33 -5.47 14.13
C LYS A 167 6.65 -4.79 13.72
N ASP A 168 7.23 -3.98 14.62
CA ASP A 168 8.55 -3.38 14.39
C ASP A 168 9.60 -4.44 14.03
N GLY A 169 10.36 -4.19 12.98
CA GLY A 169 11.43 -5.06 12.51
C GLY A 169 10.97 -6.28 11.72
N ASP A 170 9.67 -6.49 11.52
CA ASP A 170 9.17 -7.56 10.66
C ASP A 170 9.65 -7.38 9.22
N LYS A 171 9.94 -8.51 8.59
CA LYS A 171 10.26 -8.62 7.17
C LYS A 171 9.09 -9.26 6.44
N TRP A 172 8.53 -8.54 5.49
CA TRP A 172 7.46 -9.02 4.63
C TRP A 172 7.89 -9.03 3.15
N MET A 173 7.33 -9.92 2.34
CA MET A 173 7.70 -10.07 0.93
C MET A 173 6.57 -9.59 0.03
N PHE A 174 6.84 -8.56 -0.79
CA PHE A 174 5.96 -8.04 -1.83
C PHE A 174 6.48 -8.44 -3.20
N GLY A 175 5.90 -9.42 -3.89
CA GLY A 175 6.30 -9.73 -5.29
C GLY A 175 7.81 -9.98 -5.48
N GLY A 176 8.50 -10.55 -4.49
CA GLY A 176 9.97 -10.73 -4.52
C GLY A 176 10.79 -9.60 -3.90
N HIS A 177 10.17 -8.48 -3.53
CA HIS A 177 10.79 -7.37 -2.82
C HIS A 177 10.69 -7.56 -1.31
N GLU A 178 11.81 -7.45 -0.59
CA GLU A 178 11.79 -7.37 0.87
C GLU A 178 11.22 -6.01 1.30
N VAL A 179 10.32 -6.04 2.28
CA VAL A 179 9.74 -4.87 2.95
C VAL A 179 10.08 -4.96 4.42
N LEU A 180 10.77 -3.95 4.92
CA LEU A 180 11.08 -3.78 6.34
C LEU A 180 10.02 -2.90 6.97
N VAL A 181 9.35 -3.43 7.99
CA VAL A 181 8.35 -2.70 8.78
C VAL A 181 9.04 -1.96 9.90
N MET A 182 8.75 -0.67 10.01
CA MET A 182 9.28 0.20 11.05
C MET A 182 8.13 0.82 11.83
N GLU A 183 7.99 0.50 13.11
CA GLU A 183 7.09 1.24 13.99
C GLU A 183 7.62 2.66 14.17
N THR A 184 6.75 3.61 13.86
CA THR A 184 7.02 5.04 13.85
C THR A 184 5.98 5.82 14.66
N PRO A 185 5.81 5.50 15.96
CA PRO A 185 4.82 6.17 16.80
C PRO A 185 5.08 7.68 16.91
N GLY A 186 3.99 8.44 17.06
CA GLY A 186 4.03 9.89 17.23
C GLY A 186 2.72 10.51 16.78
N HIS A 187 2.43 10.42 15.48
CA HIS A 187 1.14 10.85 14.94
C HIS A 187 0.00 10.02 15.53
N THR A 188 0.08 8.69 15.36
CA THR A 188 -0.70 7.70 16.09
C THR A 188 0.24 6.74 16.81
N ARG A 189 -0.25 6.00 17.80
CA ARG A 189 0.56 5.04 18.57
C ARG A 189 0.90 3.77 17.77
N GLY A 190 0.05 3.43 16.79
CA GLY A 190 0.19 2.22 15.99
C GLY A 190 0.81 2.46 14.62
N HIS A 191 1.27 3.70 14.33
CA HIS A 191 1.81 4.07 13.03
C HIS A 191 3.02 3.21 12.65
N ILE A 192 3.03 2.70 11.42
CA ILE A 192 4.15 1.98 10.81
C ILE A 192 4.54 2.62 9.47
N SER A 193 5.82 2.56 9.15
CA SER A 193 6.38 2.92 7.86
C SER A 193 6.87 1.66 7.13
N PHE A 194 6.71 1.61 5.81
CA PHE A 194 7.13 0.49 4.97
C PHE A 194 8.38 0.86 4.18
N TYR A 195 9.52 0.27 4.49
CA TYR A 195 10.77 0.51 3.77
C TYR A 195 11.10 -0.63 2.81
N PHE A 196 11.31 -0.29 1.54
CA PHE A 196 11.70 -1.20 0.46
C PHE A 196 13.19 -0.97 0.15
N PRO A 197 14.12 -1.66 0.84
CA PRO A 197 15.56 -1.43 0.67
C PRO A 197 16.03 -1.65 -0.77
N GLY A 198 15.51 -2.67 -1.47
CA GLY A 198 15.88 -2.94 -2.87
C GLY A 198 15.47 -1.83 -3.85
N SER A 199 14.51 -0.99 -3.47
CA SER A 199 14.03 0.15 -4.28
C SER A 199 14.48 1.50 -3.76
N GLY A 200 15.16 1.54 -2.60
CA GLY A 200 15.51 2.78 -1.91
C GLY A 200 14.28 3.67 -1.67
N ALA A 201 13.17 3.09 -1.21
CA ALA A 201 11.88 3.79 -1.06
C ALA A 201 11.26 3.51 0.31
N ILE A 202 10.75 4.55 0.98
CA ILE A 202 9.98 4.41 2.23
C ILE A 202 8.64 5.13 2.13
N PHE A 203 7.59 4.45 2.59
CA PHE A 203 6.26 5.03 2.77
C PHE A 203 6.08 5.43 4.23
N THR A 204 5.99 6.73 4.51
CA THR A 204 6.05 7.28 5.86
C THR A 204 4.71 7.69 6.44
N GLY A 205 3.63 7.57 5.66
CA GLY A 205 2.31 8.03 6.05
C GLY A 205 2.39 9.45 6.60
N ASP A 206 1.93 9.60 7.83
CA ASP A 206 1.82 10.89 8.52
C ASP A 206 2.89 11.12 9.57
N THR A 207 3.86 10.22 9.71
CA THR A 207 5.01 10.46 10.58
C THR A 207 5.88 11.59 10.05
N LEU A 208 6.21 11.54 8.76
CA LEU A 208 7.20 12.42 8.14
C LEU A 208 6.70 12.92 6.79
N PHE A 209 6.67 14.25 6.65
CA PHE A 209 6.38 14.96 5.41
C PHE A 209 7.59 15.76 4.96
N SER A 210 7.58 16.21 3.70
CA SER A 210 8.59 17.17 3.29
C SER A 210 8.46 18.47 4.10
N LEU A 211 9.53 18.81 4.83
CA LEU A 211 9.67 19.98 5.71
C LEU A 211 8.80 19.98 6.98
N SER A 212 8.18 18.86 7.37
CA SER A 212 7.47 18.76 8.66
C SER A 212 7.32 17.31 9.13
N CYS A 213 6.74 17.14 10.32
CA CYS A 213 6.23 15.86 10.80
C CYS A 213 4.71 15.95 11.05
N GLY A 214 4.08 14.80 11.30
CA GLY A 214 2.68 14.75 11.70
C GLY A 214 2.40 15.45 13.02
N LYS A 215 1.17 15.93 13.16
CA LYS A 215 0.68 16.37 14.46
C LYS A 215 0.62 15.18 15.41
N LEU A 216 0.93 15.40 16.68
CA LEU A 216 0.94 14.38 17.71
C LEU A 216 -0.47 14.19 18.28
N PHE A 217 -1.28 13.35 17.64
CA PHE A 217 -2.64 13.07 18.14
C PHE A 217 -2.63 12.05 19.28
N GLU A 218 -1.77 11.03 19.20
CA GLU A 218 -1.72 9.96 20.20
C GLU A 218 -0.36 9.79 20.88
N GLY A 219 0.72 10.24 20.25
CA GLY A 219 2.08 10.09 20.75
C GLY A 219 2.65 11.34 21.42
N LYS A 220 3.87 11.22 21.90
CA LYS A 220 4.65 12.28 22.55
C LYS A 220 5.75 12.83 21.63
N PRO A 221 6.28 14.03 21.90
CA PRO A 221 7.38 14.59 21.12
C PRO A 221 8.61 13.67 21.05
N GLU A 222 8.93 12.98 22.15
CA GLU A 222 10.07 12.06 22.21
C GLU A 222 9.88 10.83 21.30
N GLU A 223 8.64 10.34 21.18
CA GLU A 223 8.29 9.22 20.30
C GLU A 223 8.40 9.64 18.84
N MET A 224 7.84 10.79 18.47
CA MET A 224 7.99 11.33 17.12
C MET A 224 9.46 11.58 16.78
N HIS A 225 10.23 12.17 17.68
CA HIS A 225 11.66 12.41 17.47
C HIS A 225 12.41 11.09 17.23
N ALA A 226 12.18 10.06 18.04
CA ALA A 226 12.78 8.74 17.83
C ALA A 226 12.37 8.13 16.48
N SER A 227 11.10 8.27 16.08
CA SER A 227 10.58 7.82 14.78
C SER A 227 11.25 8.54 13.61
N LEU A 228 11.43 9.85 13.71
CA LEU A 228 12.16 10.65 12.71
C LEU A 228 13.64 10.25 12.66
N GLN A 229 14.28 9.98 13.79
CA GLN A 229 15.65 9.47 13.84
C GLN A 229 15.78 8.13 13.13
N LYS A 230 14.87 7.17 13.37
CA LYS A 230 14.84 5.89 12.65
C LYS A 230 14.81 6.11 11.13
N ILE A 231 13.90 6.95 10.64
CA ILE A 231 13.78 7.23 9.19
C ILE A 231 15.04 7.93 8.65
N SER A 232 15.57 8.93 9.38
CA SER A 232 16.77 9.68 8.96
C SER A 232 18.05 8.83 8.93
N SER A 233 18.06 7.70 9.64
CA SER A 233 19.19 6.75 9.66
C SER A 233 19.26 5.85 8.41
N LEU A 234 18.21 5.85 7.59
CA LEU A 234 18.21 5.17 6.28
C LEU A 234 19.20 5.84 5.31
N PRO A 235 19.61 5.15 4.21
CA PRO A 235 20.48 5.73 3.20
C PRO A 235 19.98 7.10 2.70
N ASP A 236 20.89 8.06 2.49
CA ASP A 236 20.55 9.44 2.12
C ASP A 236 19.81 9.55 0.77
N ASP A 237 19.98 8.55 -0.11
CA ASP A 237 19.30 8.46 -1.40
C ASP A 237 17.91 7.82 -1.34
N THR A 238 17.46 7.42 -0.15
CA THR A 238 16.10 6.89 0.08
C THR A 238 15.05 7.93 -0.32
N LYS A 239 14.16 7.53 -1.23
CA LYS A 239 12.98 8.31 -1.64
C LYS A 239 11.90 8.18 -0.59
N ILE A 240 11.29 9.29 -0.21
CA ILE A 240 10.26 9.32 0.84
C ILE A 240 8.90 9.62 0.20
N PHE A 241 7.92 8.77 0.50
CA PHE A 241 6.55 8.84 0.02
C PHE A 241 5.61 9.05 1.22
N CYS A 242 5.25 10.32 1.48
CA CYS A 242 4.44 10.72 2.62
C CYS A 242 2.94 10.82 2.29
N GLY A 243 2.09 10.90 3.31
CA GLY A 243 0.63 10.83 3.19
C GLY A 243 -0.03 12.02 2.49
N HIS A 244 0.59 13.21 2.54
CA HIS A 244 -0.05 14.46 2.11
C HIS A 244 0.85 15.43 1.36
N GLU A 245 0.23 16.28 0.53
CA GLU A 245 0.82 17.42 -0.18
C GLU A 245 0.85 18.70 0.69
N TYR A 246 1.59 18.65 1.81
CA TYR A 246 1.74 19.79 2.73
C TYR A 246 2.98 20.66 2.49
N THR A 247 3.81 20.32 1.51
CA THR A 247 5.17 20.86 1.38
C THR A 247 5.21 22.38 1.22
N LEU A 248 4.24 22.99 0.52
CA LEU A 248 4.18 24.44 0.35
C LEU A 248 3.78 25.18 1.64
N SER A 249 2.88 24.63 2.45
CA SER A 249 2.58 25.22 3.76
C SER A 249 3.74 25.01 4.74
N ASN A 250 4.36 23.84 4.68
CA ASN A 250 5.51 23.50 5.53
C ASN A 250 6.71 24.40 5.22
N SER A 251 6.97 24.70 3.94
CA SER A 251 8.09 25.59 3.57
C SER A 251 7.94 27.00 4.14
N LYS A 252 6.72 27.52 4.23
CA LYS A 252 6.44 28.82 4.85
C LYS A 252 6.77 28.81 6.34
N PHE A 253 6.39 27.75 7.04
CA PHE A 253 6.74 27.59 8.46
C PHE A 253 8.24 27.42 8.64
N ALA A 254 8.87 26.55 7.85
CA ALA A 254 10.31 26.32 7.87
C ALA A 254 11.11 27.62 7.68
N LEU A 255 10.74 28.45 6.69
CA LEU A 255 11.38 29.75 6.44
C LEU A 255 11.15 30.77 7.56
N SER A 256 10.07 30.64 8.34
CA SER A 256 9.86 31.49 9.52
C SER A 256 10.81 31.14 10.68
N ILE A 257 11.37 29.92 10.68
CA ILE A 257 12.34 29.45 11.68
C ILE A 257 13.78 29.68 11.21
N GLU A 258 14.08 29.35 9.95
CA GLU A 258 15.41 29.48 9.34
C GLU A 258 15.40 30.39 8.10
N PRO A 259 15.15 31.70 8.25
CA PRO A 259 14.97 32.61 7.12
C PRO A 259 16.21 32.83 6.26
N ASN A 260 17.41 32.50 6.77
CA ASN A 260 18.68 32.70 6.07
C ASN A 260 19.27 31.40 5.51
N ASN A 261 18.49 30.31 5.47
CA ASN A 261 18.94 29.02 4.96
C ASN A 261 18.75 28.97 3.43
N GLU A 262 19.81 29.26 2.66
CA GLU A 262 19.78 29.33 1.19
C GLU A 262 19.28 28.04 0.53
N SER A 263 19.57 26.87 1.12
CA SER A 263 19.09 25.58 0.64
C SER A 263 17.57 25.46 0.80
N LEU A 264 17.04 25.91 1.95
CA LEU A 264 15.61 25.94 2.23
C LEU A 264 14.88 26.94 1.33
N GLU A 265 15.43 28.13 1.11
CA GLU A 265 14.86 29.12 0.19
C GLU A 265 14.76 28.58 -1.23
N SER A 266 15.85 27.98 -1.72
CA SER A 266 15.91 27.38 -3.05
C SER A 266 14.87 26.25 -3.21
N TYR A 267 14.77 25.38 -2.20
CA TYR A 267 13.79 24.30 -2.21
C TYR A 267 12.35 24.82 -2.11
N ALA A 268 12.08 25.83 -1.27
CA ALA A 268 10.77 26.47 -1.15
C ALA A 268 10.32 27.12 -2.47
N ALA A 269 11.25 27.75 -3.20
CA ALA A 269 10.99 28.30 -4.54
C ALA A 269 10.66 27.20 -5.55
N GLN A 270 11.39 26.08 -5.53
CA GLN A 270 11.09 24.91 -6.37
C GLN A 270 9.70 24.34 -6.06
N VAL A 271 9.36 24.20 -4.78
CA VAL A 271 8.04 23.73 -4.32
C VAL A 271 6.94 24.67 -4.81
N ALA A 272 7.10 25.98 -4.65
CA ALA A 272 6.14 26.96 -5.16
C ALA A 272 5.95 26.85 -6.68
N HIS A 273 7.04 26.64 -7.43
CA HIS A 273 6.97 26.44 -8.87
C HIS A 273 6.18 25.17 -9.25
N LEU A 274 6.47 24.03 -8.60
CA LEU A 274 5.73 22.78 -8.82
C LEU A 274 4.24 22.94 -8.52
N ARG A 275 3.90 23.55 -7.38
CA ARG A 275 2.50 23.77 -6.98
C ARG A 275 1.77 24.76 -7.88
N SER A 276 2.45 25.77 -8.43
CA SER A 276 1.84 26.68 -9.42
C SER A 276 1.39 25.97 -10.70
N LYS A 277 1.98 24.80 -11.00
CA LYS A 277 1.62 23.92 -12.11
C LYS A 277 0.75 22.73 -11.69
N SER A 278 0.27 22.71 -10.44
CA SER A 278 -0.46 21.58 -9.85
C SER A 278 0.29 20.25 -9.88
N LEU A 279 1.62 20.28 -9.87
CA LEU A 279 2.46 19.08 -9.82
C LEU A 279 2.76 18.66 -8.38
N PRO A 280 2.84 17.34 -8.08
CA PRO A 280 3.27 16.84 -6.78
C PRO A 280 4.70 17.23 -6.43
N THR A 281 4.98 17.38 -5.13
CA THR A 281 6.32 17.68 -4.61
C THR A 281 7.08 16.44 -4.10
N VAL A 282 6.35 15.38 -3.78
CA VAL A 282 6.88 14.16 -3.14
C VAL A 282 7.71 13.30 -4.10
N SER A 283 7.38 13.27 -5.40
CA SER A 283 8.02 12.40 -6.40
C SER A 283 9.53 12.66 -6.61
N HIS A 284 10.04 13.79 -6.13
CA HIS A 284 11.44 14.19 -6.26
C HIS A 284 12.17 14.28 -4.91
N TRP A 285 11.48 14.00 -3.81
CA TRP A 285 11.99 14.20 -2.47
C TRP A 285 12.80 12.99 -1.97
N ARG A 286 13.95 13.28 -1.34
CA ARG A 286 14.91 12.30 -0.83
C ARG A 286 15.23 12.59 0.62
N ASN A 287 15.71 11.57 1.34
CA ASN A 287 16.18 11.63 2.72
C ASN A 287 17.49 12.44 2.91
N ASN A 288 17.79 13.38 2.01
CA ASN A 288 19.04 14.12 2.06
C ASN A 288 19.05 15.07 3.28
N LYS A 289 19.96 14.80 4.21
CA LYS A 289 20.16 15.53 5.47
C LYS A 289 20.49 17.01 5.30
N THR A 290 20.85 17.45 4.09
CA THR A 290 21.09 18.87 3.76
C THR A 290 19.82 19.71 3.59
N SER A 291 18.64 19.09 3.53
CA SER A 291 17.34 19.77 3.46
C SER A 291 16.59 19.62 4.78
N PHE A 292 16.72 20.60 5.68
CA PHE A 292 15.91 20.81 6.89
C PHE A 292 15.91 19.72 7.99
N TYR A 293 16.36 18.50 7.72
CA TYR A 293 16.40 17.42 8.72
C TYR A 293 17.35 17.70 9.89
N SER A 294 18.45 18.41 9.62
CA SER A 294 19.46 18.72 10.63
C SER A 294 18.98 19.69 11.72
N SER A 295 17.89 20.44 11.50
CA SER A 295 17.34 21.36 12.49
C SER A 295 16.17 20.76 13.29
N LEU A 296 15.59 19.64 12.83
CA LEU A 296 14.61 18.84 13.57
C LEU A 296 15.28 17.80 14.50
N ILE A 297 16.56 17.51 14.30
CA ILE A 297 17.35 16.58 15.11
C ILE A 297 18.47 17.40 15.75
N PRO A 298 18.42 17.69 17.07
CA PRO A 298 19.52 18.39 17.73
C PRO A 298 20.82 17.61 17.55
N SER A 299 21.86 18.28 17.06
CA SER A 299 23.23 17.76 17.14
C SER A 299 23.63 17.72 18.62
N HIS A 300 23.84 16.51 19.16
CA HIS A 300 24.55 16.32 20.42
C HIS A 300 26.04 16.62 20.25
#